data_AF-A0A9D5QJF8-F1
#
_entry.id   AF-A0A9D5QJF8-F1
#
_cell.length_a   1.000
_cell.length_b   1.000
_cell.length_c   1.000
_cell.angle_alpha   90.00
_cell.angle_beta   90.00
_cell.angle_gamma   90.00
#
_symmetry.space_group_name_H-M   'P 1'
#
loop_
_entity.id
_entity.type
_entity.pdbx_description
1 polymer ?
#
loop_
_entity_poly.entity_id
_entity_poly.type
_entity_poly.pdbx_seq_one_letter_code
_entity_poly.pdbx_strand_id
1 'polypeptide(L)'
;MIDRKKLNRKIKQLWAANKQIHRILHKSTSMEKARSGLYEYLWSKEQELFQARFTIHPLQKVNIRECIRVFKNILAPRNEVLTGYSVLLHLWRMAKMPRHKDILAVSPGFIEEMRHLFGAVSGISHMHSLKKIPRFLKYSGRKAARLRSNDLDRIYRHCERFMKRYHSGLEPDIIEKRINNKKRIMGVMRASETQWADWSWQLKHIIRDEVTLGKLIELTRDEKSAIRTAKVGRLPFGITPHYVSLMDQSGMSRTDHAIRAQVIPPLSYVEQMMEYQGDQIKQADFMLEADTSPVDLITRRYPMVTIIKPYNTCPQICQYCQRNWEIDDVMAEHALAPSYRIGYAVGWIRKHPAIKEVLLTGGDPLTLNTEDFEKILSDLSSIPHLERIRICTRTLVTLPQRFTSQLLRVLHTYHKP
;
A
#
# COMPACT_ATOMS: atom_id res chain seq x y z
N MET A 1 14.93 22.66 4.49
CA MET A 1 16.01 22.75 5.51
C MET A 1 15.49 22.24 6.85
N ILE A 2 16.17 21.27 7.47
CA ILE A 2 15.80 20.77 8.80
C ILE A 2 16.17 21.83 9.85
N ASP A 3 15.20 22.24 10.67
CA ASP A 3 15.42 23.18 11.78
C ASP A 3 16.42 22.58 12.80
N ARG A 4 17.61 23.19 12.88
CA ARG A 4 18.74 22.79 13.74
C ARG A 4 18.36 22.78 15.22
N LYS A 5 17.50 23.69 15.68
CA LYS A 5 17.03 23.72 17.08
C LYS A 5 16.15 22.50 17.37
N LYS A 6 15.28 22.14 16.43
CA LYS A 6 14.40 20.97 16.53
C LYS A 6 15.20 19.66 16.56
N LEU A 7 16.26 19.55 15.76
CA LEU A 7 17.12 18.36 15.71
C LEU A 7 17.92 18.17 17.01
N ASN A 8 18.56 19.23 17.52
CA ASN A 8 19.29 19.19 18.79
C ASN A 8 18.37 18.82 19.96
N ARG A 9 17.11 19.31 19.96
CA ARG A 9 16.12 18.92 20.96
C ARG A 9 15.82 17.42 20.92
N LYS A 10 15.66 16.83 19.73
CA LYS A 10 15.41 15.39 19.56
C LYS A 10 16.59 14.55 20.04
N ILE A 11 17.83 14.97 19.77
CA ILE A 11 19.03 14.27 20.26
C ILE A 11 19.10 14.27 21.79
N LYS A 12 18.78 15.41 22.43
CA LYS A 12 18.68 15.45 23.91
C LYS A 12 17.63 14.47 24.43
N GLN A 13 16.48 14.36 23.74
CA GLN A 13 15.42 13.42 24.10
C GLN A 13 15.83 11.95 23.88
N LEU A 14 16.59 11.64 22.82
CA LEU A 14 17.18 10.32 22.57
C LEU A 14 18.03 9.87 23.76
N TRP A 15 19.01 10.68 24.17
CA TRP A 15 19.91 10.33 25.27
C TRP A 15 19.20 10.32 26.63
N ALA A 16 18.16 11.13 26.81
CA ALA A 16 17.32 11.09 28.01
C ALA A 16 16.49 9.81 28.10
N ALA A 17 16.13 9.18 26.97
CA ALA A 17 15.33 7.95 26.94
C ALA A 17 16.08 6.75 27.54
N ASN A 18 17.42 6.73 27.42
CA ASN A 18 18.26 5.76 28.12
C ASN A 18 19.67 6.33 28.38
N LYS A 19 19.86 6.84 29.60
CA LYS A 19 21.13 7.44 30.04
C LYS A 19 22.29 6.44 30.08
N GLN A 20 22.00 5.16 30.29
CA GLN A 20 23.03 4.12 30.39
C GLN A 20 23.61 3.79 29.02
N ILE A 21 22.77 3.65 27.99
CA ILE A 21 23.22 3.50 26.59
C ILE A 21 24.10 4.69 26.20
N HIS A 22 23.67 5.92 26.50
CA HIS A 22 24.47 7.12 26.22
C HIS A 22 25.84 7.09 26.94
N ARG A 23 25.86 6.71 28.22
CA ARG A 23 27.09 6.59 29.01
C ARG A 23 28.05 5.54 28.43
N ILE A 24 27.54 4.38 28.00
CA ILE A 24 28.35 3.33 27.37
C ILE A 24 29.00 3.87 26.10
N LEU A 25 28.19 4.42 25.17
CA LEU A 25 28.68 4.98 23.92
C LEU A 25 29.71 6.09 24.14
N HIS A 26 29.43 7.04 25.05
CA HIS A 26 30.33 8.15 25.35
C HIS A 26 31.65 7.70 26.00
N LYS A 27 31.64 6.65 26.84
CA LYS A 27 32.86 6.19 27.53
C LYS A 27 33.70 5.23 26.70
N SER A 28 33.10 4.48 25.78
CA SER A 28 33.82 3.48 24.99
C SER A 28 34.88 4.10 24.08
N THR A 29 36.08 3.54 24.09
CA THR A 29 37.21 4.06 23.30
C THR A 29 37.26 3.55 21.86
N SER A 30 36.52 2.48 21.55
CA SER A 30 36.34 1.95 20.19
C SER A 30 34.90 1.48 19.95
N MET A 31 34.56 1.19 18.69
CA MET A 31 33.26 0.62 18.33
C MET A 31 33.05 -0.77 18.92
N GLU A 32 34.09 -1.59 18.99
CA GLU A 32 34.04 -2.94 19.55
C GLU A 32 33.73 -2.89 21.05
N LYS A 33 34.35 -1.95 21.78
CA LYS A 33 34.05 -1.70 23.19
C LYS A 33 32.65 -1.12 23.39
N ALA A 34 32.21 -0.23 22.49
CA ALA A 34 30.84 0.28 22.50
C ALA A 34 29.83 -0.86 22.31
N ARG A 35 30.07 -1.73 21.33
CA ARG A 35 29.25 -2.90 21.02
C ARG A 35 29.17 -3.86 22.21
N SER A 36 30.32 -4.24 22.77
CA SER A 36 30.40 -5.18 23.89
C SER A 36 29.68 -4.63 25.13
N GLY A 37 29.94 -3.36 25.48
CA GLY A 37 29.26 -2.74 26.63
C GLY A 37 27.74 -2.60 26.44
N LEU A 38 27.28 -2.37 25.20
CA LEU A 38 25.84 -2.37 24.91
C LEU A 38 25.25 -3.78 25.02
N TYR A 39 25.93 -4.81 24.54
CA TYR A 39 25.47 -6.20 24.69
C TYR A 39 25.37 -6.62 26.15
N GLU A 40 26.38 -6.31 26.97
CA GLU A 40 26.36 -6.56 28.41
C GLU A 40 25.18 -5.87 29.09
N TYR A 41 24.95 -4.59 28.77
CA TYR A 41 23.80 -3.85 29.29
C TYR A 41 22.47 -4.47 28.88
N LEU A 42 22.32 -4.84 27.61
CA LEU A 42 21.10 -5.44 27.09
C LEU A 42 20.85 -6.84 27.67
N TRP A 43 21.90 -7.63 27.88
CA TRP A 43 21.82 -8.92 28.54
C TRP A 43 21.38 -8.77 30.00
N SER A 44 21.98 -7.82 30.73
CA SER A 44 21.58 -7.50 32.09
C SER A 44 20.10 -7.08 32.17
N LYS A 45 19.65 -6.23 31.25
CA LYS A 45 18.23 -5.83 31.16
C LYS A 45 17.30 -7.00 30.84
N GLU A 46 17.73 -7.91 29.97
CA GLU A 46 16.97 -9.12 29.66
C GLU A 46 16.86 -10.05 30.88
N GLN A 47 17.95 -10.23 31.63
CA GLN A 47 17.96 -11.01 32.87
C GLN A 47 17.04 -10.42 33.94
N GLU A 48 17.00 -9.08 34.10
CA GLU A 48 16.07 -8.39 35.01
C GLU A 48 14.60 -8.78 34.73
N LEU A 49 14.22 -9.02 33.47
CA LEU A 49 12.86 -9.44 33.12
C LEU A 49 12.47 -10.79 33.74
N PHE A 50 13.42 -11.67 34.03
CA PHE A 50 13.15 -13.00 34.58
C PHE A 50 13.12 -13.01 36.12
N GLN A 51 13.47 -11.90 36.78
CA GLN A 51 13.46 -11.82 38.23
C GLN A 51 12.03 -11.79 38.78
N ALA A 52 11.79 -12.52 39.88
CA ALA A 52 10.47 -12.68 40.51
C ALA A 52 9.82 -11.36 40.96
N ARG A 53 10.62 -10.30 41.20
CA ARG A 53 10.14 -8.98 41.66
C ARG A 53 9.85 -7.99 40.54
N PHE A 54 9.95 -8.40 39.27
CA PHE A 54 9.73 -7.49 38.15
C PHE A 54 8.24 -7.32 37.83
N THR A 55 7.57 -6.42 38.54
CA THR A 55 6.13 -6.15 38.42
C THR A 55 5.81 -5.21 37.25
N ILE A 56 5.83 -5.72 36.03
CA ILE A 56 5.33 -5.01 34.83
C ILE A 56 4.24 -5.81 34.12
N HIS A 57 3.43 -5.15 33.30
CA HIS A 57 2.38 -5.82 32.54
C HIS A 57 2.98 -6.87 31.58
N PRO A 58 2.39 -8.08 31.42
CA PRO A 58 2.95 -9.13 30.56
C PRO A 58 3.25 -8.70 29.11
N LEU A 59 2.37 -7.90 28.49
CA LEU A 59 2.61 -7.35 27.15
C LEU A 59 3.80 -6.38 27.11
N GLN A 60 4.02 -5.60 28.17
CA GLN A 60 5.15 -4.71 28.28
C GLN A 60 6.46 -5.51 28.42
N LYS A 61 6.42 -6.64 29.15
CA LYS A 61 7.55 -7.57 29.26
C LYS A 61 7.92 -8.18 27.91
N VAL A 62 6.93 -8.65 27.15
CA VAL A 62 7.15 -9.15 25.78
C VAL A 62 7.74 -8.06 24.89
N ASN A 63 7.19 -6.84 24.94
CA ASN A 63 7.68 -5.72 24.14
C ASN A 63 9.14 -5.35 24.48
N ILE A 64 9.52 -5.29 25.76
CA ILE A 64 10.91 -5.02 26.17
C ILE A 64 11.85 -6.10 25.61
N ARG A 65 11.48 -7.37 25.73
CA ARG A 65 12.28 -8.49 25.23
C ARG A 65 12.48 -8.41 23.71
N GLU A 66 11.41 -8.11 22.96
CA GLU A 66 11.52 -7.93 21.51
C GLU A 66 12.38 -6.71 21.15
N CYS A 67 12.23 -5.59 21.85
CA CYS A 67 13.09 -4.42 21.63
C CYS A 67 14.56 -4.70 21.94
N ILE A 68 14.86 -5.47 22.99
CA ILE A 68 16.22 -5.93 23.29
C ILE A 68 16.76 -6.80 22.15
N ARG A 69 15.98 -7.79 21.69
CA ARG A 69 16.36 -8.66 20.56
C ARG A 69 16.63 -7.86 19.28
N VAL A 70 15.73 -6.93 18.94
CA VAL A 70 15.88 -6.03 17.78
C VAL A 70 17.15 -5.19 17.92
N PHE A 71 17.38 -4.59 19.09
CA PHE A 71 18.56 -3.75 19.28
C PHE A 71 19.86 -4.57 19.21
N LYS A 72 19.89 -5.77 19.77
CA LYS A 72 21.00 -6.72 19.60
C LYS A 72 21.27 -7.01 18.12
N ASN A 73 20.23 -7.27 17.33
CA ASN A 73 20.37 -7.48 15.89
C ASN A 73 20.91 -6.24 15.15
N ILE A 74 20.46 -5.04 15.50
CA ILE A 74 20.97 -3.79 14.91
C ILE A 74 22.47 -3.61 15.19
N LEU A 75 22.94 -4.05 16.36
CA LEU A 75 24.34 -3.95 16.78
C LEU A 75 25.23 -5.07 16.21
N ALA A 76 24.65 -6.06 15.53
CA ALA A 76 25.38 -7.24 15.06
C ALA A 76 26.29 -6.92 13.87
N PRO A 77 27.61 -7.22 13.93
CA PRO A 77 28.54 -6.93 12.82
C PRO A 77 28.11 -7.53 11.48
N ARG A 78 27.53 -8.75 11.51
CA ARG A 78 26.99 -9.40 10.30
C ARG A 78 25.94 -8.54 9.61
N ASN A 79 25.05 -7.90 10.36
CA ASN A 79 23.98 -7.09 9.77
C ASN A 79 24.53 -5.77 9.22
N GLU A 80 25.55 -5.19 9.85
CA GLU A 80 26.24 -4.01 9.30
C GLU A 80 26.92 -4.33 7.96
N VAL A 81 27.52 -5.52 7.83
CA VAL A 81 28.12 -5.99 6.56
C VAL A 81 27.04 -6.18 5.49
N LEU A 82 25.94 -6.84 5.83
CA LEU A 82 24.86 -7.13 4.86
C LEU A 82 24.13 -5.87 4.39
N THR A 83 23.97 -4.86 5.24
CA THR A 83 23.27 -3.61 4.90
C THR A 83 24.19 -2.53 4.35
N GLY A 84 25.50 -2.66 4.53
CA GLY A 84 26.47 -1.60 4.27
C GLY A 84 26.29 -0.37 5.17
N TYR A 85 25.54 -0.48 6.27
CA TYR A 85 25.21 0.64 7.16
C TYR A 85 25.39 0.28 8.64
N SER A 86 26.20 1.08 9.35
CA SER A 86 26.47 0.88 10.79
C SER A 86 25.70 1.88 11.65
N VAL A 87 24.60 1.42 12.25
CA VAL A 87 23.85 2.20 13.24
C VAL A 87 24.71 2.52 14.47
N LEU A 88 25.54 1.55 14.90
CA LEU A 88 26.43 1.74 16.04
C LEU A 88 27.45 2.86 15.79
N LEU A 89 28.03 2.94 14.59
CA LEU A 89 28.97 4.00 14.23
C LEU A 89 28.34 5.39 14.39
N HIS A 90 27.13 5.57 13.86
CA HIS A 90 26.42 6.84 13.96
C HIS A 90 26.09 7.19 15.42
N LEU A 91 25.57 6.23 16.19
CA LEU A 91 25.27 6.42 17.61
C LEU A 91 26.53 6.76 18.43
N TRP A 92 27.64 6.06 18.18
CA TRP A 92 28.91 6.26 18.88
C TRP A 92 29.53 7.64 18.56
N ARG A 93 29.57 8.03 17.27
CA ARG A 93 30.03 9.36 16.85
C ARG A 93 29.18 10.48 17.45
N MET A 94 27.85 10.33 17.41
CA MET A 94 26.92 11.30 18.00
C MET A 94 27.11 11.44 19.52
N ALA A 95 27.47 10.36 20.22
CA ALA A 95 27.70 10.39 21.67
C ALA A 95 29.05 11.00 22.05
N LYS A 96 30.12 10.81 21.25
CA LYS A 96 31.48 11.26 21.58
C LYS A 96 31.72 12.75 21.34
N MET A 97 31.44 13.22 20.13
CA MET A 97 31.72 14.58 19.72
C MET A 97 30.78 14.94 18.57
N PRO A 98 29.59 15.52 18.84
CA PRO A 98 28.63 15.80 17.80
C PRO A 98 29.13 16.93 16.89
N ARG A 99 29.91 16.60 15.86
CA ARG A 99 30.24 17.53 14.78
C ARG A 99 29.00 17.69 13.89
N HIS A 100 28.88 18.85 13.26
CA HIS A 100 27.76 19.16 12.38
C HIS A 100 27.54 18.10 11.28
N LYS A 101 28.63 17.55 10.73
CA LYS A 101 28.58 16.56 9.65
C LYS A 101 28.03 15.21 10.10
N ASP A 102 28.28 14.78 11.34
CA ASP A 102 27.79 13.52 11.88
C ASP A 102 26.30 13.58 12.24
N ILE A 103 25.83 14.75 12.68
CA ILE A 103 24.40 14.98 12.94
C ILE A 103 23.60 15.04 11.63
N LEU A 104 24.16 15.61 10.57
CA LEU A 104 23.52 15.66 9.24
C LEU A 104 23.50 14.29 8.54
N ALA A 105 24.33 13.35 8.96
CA ALA A 105 24.38 12.00 8.40
C ALA A 105 23.21 11.10 8.85
N VAL A 106 22.35 11.57 9.78
CA VAL A 106 21.19 10.82 10.27
C VAL A 106 19.90 11.63 10.10
N SER A 107 18.82 10.94 9.72
CA SER A 107 17.52 11.57 9.53
C SER A 107 16.81 11.84 10.88
N PRO A 108 15.85 12.78 10.93
CA PRO A 108 14.98 12.93 12.10
C PRO A 108 14.20 11.66 12.45
N GLY A 109 13.93 10.80 11.45
CA GLY A 109 13.28 9.50 11.63
C GLY A 109 14.17 8.52 12.38
N PHE A 110 15.45 8.43 11.99
CA PHE A 110 16.46 7.61 12.68
C PHE A 110 16.53 7.93 14.19
N ILE A 111 16.57 9.22 14.53
CA ILE A 111 16.67 9.66 15.94
C ILE A 111 15.41 9.25 16.73
N GLU A 112 14.22 9.36 16.14
CA GLU A 112 12.98 8.95 16.79
C GLU A 112 12.89 7.44 16.97
N GLU A 113 13.32 6.67 15.98
CA GLU A 113 13.36 5.21 16.05
C GLU A 113 14.26 4.74 17.19
N MET A 114 15.48 5.29 17.27
CA MET A 114 16.41 4.98 18.36
C MET A 114 15.88 5.47 19.72
N ARG A 115 15.21 6.62 19.79
CA ARG A 115 14.62 7.13 21.05
C ARG A 115 13.55 6.19 21.57
N HIS A 116 12.66 5.71 20.70
CA HIS A 116 11.63 4.75 21.07
C HIS A 116 12.21 3.40 21.46
N LEU A 117 13.22 2.90 20.73
CA LEU A 117 13.91 1.66 21.06
C LEU A 117 14.60 1.73 22.42
N PHE A 118 15.32 2.83 22.70
CA PHE A 118 16.01 3.07 23.96
C PHE A 118 15.05 3.18 25.14
N GLY A 119 13.94 3.91 24.94
CA GLY A 119 12.87 4.00 25.92
C GLY A 119 12.25 2.63 26.20
N ALA A 120 11.97 1.84 25.16
CA ALA A 120 11.41 0.51 25.29
C ALA A 120 12.35 -0.47 26.01
N VAL A 121 13.65 -0.43 25.76
CA VAL A 121 14.65 -1.22 26.51
C VAL A 121 14.64 -0.85 28.00
N SER A 122 14.40 0.41 28.35
CA SER A 122 14.23 0.88 29.74
C SER A 122 12.86 0.57 30.34
N GLY A 123 11.98 -0.15 29.62
CA GLY A 123 10.60 -0.41 30.06
C GLY A 123 9.61 0.73 29.81
N ILE A 124 10.02 1.80 29.14
CA ILE A 124 9.18 2.97 28.85
C ILE A 124 8.78 2.94 27.37
N SER A 125 7.83 2.06 27.00
CA SER A 125 7.35 1.99 25.61
C SER A 125 6.21 2.96 25.31
N HIS A 126 5.52 3.49 26.33
CA HIS A 126 4.28 4.30 26.24
C HIS A 126 3.13 3.66 25.42
N MET A 127 3.34 2.48 24.79
CA MET A 127 2.33 1.78 23.99
C MET A 127 1.24 1.12 24.85
N HIS A 128 1.59 0.72 26.07
CA HIS A 128 0.69 0.03 26.99
C HIS A 128 0.41 0.80 28.28
N SER A 129 0.94 2.03 28.43
CA SER A 129 0.77 2.84 29.65
C SER A 129 -0.68 3.24 29.95
N LEU A 130 -1.65 2.86 29.10
CA LEU A 130 -3.05 3.28 29.20
C LEU A 130 -4.10 2.15 29.10
N LYS A 131 -3.73 0.87 29.13
CA LYS A 131 -4.75 -0.20 29.17
C LYS A 131 -4.71 -0.92 30.52
N LYS A 132 -5.47 -0.38 31.47
CA LYS A 132 -5.84 -1.12 32.70
C LYS A 132 -6.34 -2.51 32.30
N ILE A 133 -5.93 -3.54 33.05
CA ILE A 133 -6.43 -4.91 32.87
C ILE A 133 -7.97 -4.85 32.79
N PRO A 134 -8.60 -5.41 31.73
CA PRO A 134 -10.03 -5.32 31.57
C PRO A 134 -10.78 -5.85 32.80
N ARG A 135 -11.71 -5.06 33.33
CA ARG A 135 -12.37 -5.37 34.62
C ARG A 135 -13.14 -6.68 34.56
N PHE A 136 -13.64 -7.09 33.39
CA PHE A 136 -14.40 -8.32 33.22
C PHE A 136 -13.59 -9.58 33.55
N LEU A 137 -12.25 -9.56 33.46
CA LEU A 137 -11.40 -10.71 33.81
C LEU A 137 -11.39 -11.03 35.30
N LYS A 138 -11.85 -10.12 36.16
CA LYS A 138 -11.96 -10.33 37.61
C LYS A 138 -13.28 -10.97 38.05
N TYR A 139 -14.19 -11.24 37.12
CA TYR A 139 -15.53 -11.76 37.40
C TYR A 139 -15.84 -12.95 36.48
N SER A 140 -16.86 -13.72 36.82
CA SER A 140 -17.41 -14.80 35.99
C SER A 140 -18.91 -14.61 35.72
N GLY A 141 -19.48 -15.43 34.84
CA GLY A 141 -20.92 -15.45 34.54
C GLY A 141 -21.48 -14.15 33.96
N ARG A 142 -22.75 -13.84 34.27
CA ARG A 142 -23.49 -12.71 33.66
C ARG A 142 -22.84 -11.35 33.94
N LYS A 143 -22.21 -11.19 35.11
CA LYS A 143 -21.51 -9.95 35.49
C LYS A 143 -20.29 -9.72 34.60
N ALA A 144 -19.48 -10.75 34.35
CA ALA A 144 -18.35 -10.68 33.43
C ALA A 144 -18.82 -10.37 32.00
N ALA A 145 -19.89 -11.03 31.54
CA ALA A 145 -20.45 -10.80 30.21
C ALA A 145 -20.91 -9.35 29.99
N ARG A 146 -21.64 -8.76 30.95
CA ARG A 146 -22.07 -7.35 30.90
C ARG A 146 -20.88 -6.38 30.86
N LEU A 147 -19.88 -6.61 31.72
CA LEU A 147 -18.66 -5.80 31.73
C LEU A 147 -17.86 -5.90 30.43
N ARG A 148 -17.80 -7.10 29.82
CA ARG A 148 -17.16 -7.31 28.52
C ARG A 148 -17.92 -6.56 27.42
N SER A 149 -19.25 -6.60 27.41
CA SER A 149 -20.06 -5.85 26.44
C SER A 149 -19.78 -4.35 26.50
N ASN A 150 -19.79 -3.75 27.70
CA ASN A 150 -19.49 -2.33 27.88
C ASN A 150 -18.06 -1.97 27.41
N ASP A 151 -17.11 -2.90 27.60
CA ASP A 151 -15.75 -2.75 27.12
C ASP A 151 -15.67 -2.79 25.57
N LEU A 152 -16.50 -3.62 24.92
CA LEU A 152 -16.64 -3.63 23.45
C LEU A 152 -17.23 -2.32 22.93
N ASP A 153 -18.23 -1.74 23.59
CA ASP A 153 -18.78 -0.43 23.20
C ASP A 153 -17.73 0.69 23.32
N ARG A 154 -16.83 0.59 24.29
CA ARG A 154 -15.69 1.51 24.41
C ARG A 154 -14.70 1.33 23.26
N ILE A 155 -14.43 0.09 22.84
CA ILE A 155 -13.58 -0.22 21.68
C ILE A 155 -14.24 0.30 20.41
N TYR A 156 -15.53 0.05 20.20
CA TYR A 156 -16.30 0.58 19.08
C TYR A 156 -16.18 2.10 19.00
N ARG A 157 -16.47 2.83 20.09
CA ARG A 157 -16.34 4.31 20.10
C ARG A 157 -14.94 4.80 19.79
N HIS A 158 -13.92 4.03 20.16
CA HIS A 158 -12.55 4.34 19.78
C HIS A 158 -12.34 4.14 18.27
N CYS A 159 -12.71 2.98 17.72
CA CYS A 159 -12.65 2.70 16.29
C CYS A 159 -13.45 3.72 15.48
N GLU A 160 -14.69 3.99 15.88
CA GLU A 160 -15.60 4.94 15.25
C GLU A 160 -14.99 6.34 15.18
N ARG A 161 -14.32 6.81 16.26
CA ARG A 161 -13.61 8.10 16.25
C ARG A 161 -12.51 8.16 15.20
N PHE A 162 -11.82 7.06 14.93
CA PHE A 162 -10.81 7.01 13.87
C PHE A 162 -11.44 6.89 12.48
N MET A 163 -12.48 6.07 12.34
CA MET A 163 -13.20 5.90 11.08
C MET A 163 -13.84 7.21 10.62
N LYS A 164 -14.47 7.97 11.54
CA LYS A 164 -15.06 9.31 11.30
C LYS A 164 -14.06 10.36 10.82
N ARG A 165 -12.75 10.09 10.83
CA ARG A 165 -11.73 10.97 10.23
C ARG A 165 -11.67 10.88 8.71
N TYR A 166 -12.33 9.88 8.13
CA TYR A 166 -12.38 9.63 6.69
C TYR A 166 -13.84 9.70 6.23
N HIS A 167 -14.11 10.57 5.26
CA HIS A 167 -15.44 10.69 4.70
C HIS A 167 -15.80 9.47 3.85
N SER A 168 -17.02 8.99 4.00
CA SER A 168 -17.62 8.00 3.12
C SER A 168 -18.13 8.67 1.85
N GLY A 169 -18.05 7.97 0.72
CA GLY A 169 -18.68 8.39 -0.53
C GLY A 169 -20.22 8.40 -0.49
N LEU A 170 -20.80 7.91 0.60
CA LEU A 170 -22.25 7.86 0.85
C LEU A 170 -22.75 9.04 1.70
N GLU A 171 -21.87 9.94 2.14
CA GLU A 171 -22.27 11.13 2.90
C GLU A 171 -23.01 12.14 1.99
N PRO A 172 -24.12 12.76 2.44
CA PRO A 172 -24.93 13.62 1.59
C PRO A 172 -24.19 14.79 0.93
N ASP A 173 -23.29 15.44 1.67
CA ASP A 173 -22.45 16.54 1.19
C ASP A 173 -21.44 16.08 0.13
N ILE A 174 -20.89 14.87 0.29
CA ILE A 174 -19.98 14.26 -0.70
C ILE A 174 -20.74 13.87 -1.98
N ILE A 175 -21.97 13.36 -1.85
CA ILE A 175 -22.83 13.03 -3.00
C ILE A 175 -23.15 14.30 -3.78
N GLU A 176 -23.61 15.36 -3.10
CA GLU A 176 -23.93 16.64 -3.72
C GLU A 176 -22.72 17.24 -4.44
N LYS A 177 -21.55 17.22 -3.78
CA LYS A 177 -20.28 17.65 -4.38
C LYS A 177 -19.96 16.90 -5.67
N ARG A 178 -20.12 15.58 -5.68
CA ARG A 178 -19.87 14.74 -6.87
C ARG A 178 -20.87 15.01 -7.99
N ILE A 179 -22.14 15.27 -7.67
CA ILE A 179 -23.14 15.69 -8.66
C ILE A 179 -22.72 17.01 -9.32
N ASN A 180 -22.27 17.99 -8.52
CA ASN A 180 -21.80 19.27 -9.03
C ASN A 180 -20.52 19.14 -9.88
N ASN A 181 -19.57 18.31 -9.43
CA ASN A 181 -18.37 17.99 -10.21
C ASN A 181 -18.71 17.33 -11.55
N LYS A 182 -19.60 16.35 -11.55
CA LYS A 182 -20.09 15.69 -12.78
C LYS A 182 -20.67 16.71 -13.74
N LYS A 183 -21.63 17.56 -13.29
CA LYS A 183 -22.25 18.59 -14.14
C LYS A 183 -21.21 19.52 -14.76
N ARG A 184 -20.24 19.98 -13.97
CA ARG A 184 -19.16 20.85 -14.42
C ARG A 184 -18.28 20.18 -15.48
N ILE A 185 -17.83 18.95 -15.22
CA ILE A 185 -16.98 18.17 -16.15
C ILE A 185 -17.74 17.90 -17.44
N MET A 186 -19.01 17.49 -17.37
CA MET A 186 -19.86 17.31 -18.54
C MET A 186 -19.99 18.59 -19.37
N GLY A 187 -20.13 19.75 -18.72
CA GLY A 187 -20.16 21.05 -19.41
C GLY A 187 -18.87 21.34 -20.19
N VAL A 188 -17.70 21.09 -19.60
CA VAL A 188 -16.40 21.27 -20.27
C VAL A 188 -16.22 20.28 -21.42
N MET A 189 -16.66 19.03 -21.22
CA MET A 189 -16.54 17.95 -22.21
C MET A 189 -17.67 17.94 -23.24
N ARG A 190 -18.65 18.85 -23.14
CA ARG A 190 -19.86 18.90 -23.98
C ARG A 190 -20.61 17.56 -24.02
N ALA A 191 -20.70 16.90 -22.87
CA ALA A 191 -21.33 15.59 -22.73
C ALA A 191 -22.77 15.70 -22.24
N SER A 192 -23.66 14.88 -22.81
CA SER A 192 -25.02 14.66 -22.30
C SER A 192 -25.03 13.63 -21.16
N GLU A 193 -26.13 13.58 -20.40
CA GLU A 193 -26.32 12.57 -19.34
C GLU A 193 -26.27 11.14 -19.87
N THR A 194 -26.82 10.91 -21.07
CA THR A 194 -26.80 9.60 -21.75
C THR A 194 -25.38 9.20 -22.13
N GLN A 195 -24.58 10.12 -22.67
CA GLN A 195 -23.16 9.90 -22.95
C GLN A 195 -22.37 9.63 -21.67
N TRP A 196 -22.62 10.38 -20.59
CA TRP A 196 -21.93 10.15 -19.32
C TRP A 196 -22.22 8.76 -18.73
N ALA A 197 -23.45 8.26 -18.90
CA ALA A 197 -23.88 6.93 -18.46
C ALA A 197 -23.37 5.80 -19.37
N ASP A 198 -22.87 6.10 -20.56
CA ASP A 198 -22.28 5.14 -21.48
C ASP A 198 -20.81 4.86 -21.12
N TRP A 199 -20.53 3.61 -20.74
CA TRP A 199 -19.16 3.18 -20.41
C TRP A 199 -18.21 3.28 -21.60
N SER A 200 -18.69 3.09 -22.83
CA SER A 200 -17.87 3.20 -24.03
C SER A 200 -17.48 4.66 -24.30
N TRP A 201 -18.36 5.62 -24.00
CA TRP A 201 -18.06 7.04 -24.06
C TRP A 201 -16.98 7.41 -23.04
N GLN A 202 -17.09 6.92 -21.80
CA GLN A 202 -16.08 7.13 -20.76
C GLN A 202 -14.69 6.63 -21.20
N LEU A 203 -14.61 5.45 -21.83
CA LEU A 203 -13.36 4.89 -22.36
C LEU A 203 -12.78 5.71 -23.52
N LYS A 204 -13.62 6.20 -24.44
CA LYS A 204 -13.21 7.05 -25.56
C LYS A 204 -12.68 8.42 -25.12
N HIS A 205 -13.03 8.85 -23.92
CA HIS A 205 -12.67 10.18 -23.38
C HIS A 205 -11.76 10.09 -22.15
N ILE A 206 -10.96 9.02 -22.04
CA ILE A 206 -9.93 8.91 -21.00
C ILE A 206 -8.97 10.10 -21.11
N ILE A 207 -8.72 10.75 -19.98
CA ILE A 207 -7.82 11.89 -19.88
C ILE A 207 -6.38 11.37 -19.79
N ARG A 208 -5.54 11.77 -20.74
CA ARG A 208 -4.17 11.26 -20.93
C ARG A 208 -3.06 12.32 -20.83
N ASP A 209 -3.41 13.57 -20.57
CA ASP A 209 -2.44 14.67 -20.56
C ASP A 209 -2.83 15.78 -19.58
N GLU A 210 -1.85 16.62 -19.22
CA GLU A 210 -2.00 17.67 -18.22
C GLU A 210 -2.85 18.84 -18.70
N VAL A 211 -2.91 19.07 -20.02
CA VAL A 211 -3.70 20.16 -20.61
C VAL A 211 -5.18 19.83 -20.52
N THR A 212 -5.56 18.61 -20.89
CA THR A 212 -6.92 18.10 -20.80
C THR A 212 -7.35 18.00 -19.34
N LEU A 213 -6.53 17.41 -18.46
CA LEU A 213 -6.86 17.32 -17.04
C LEU A 213 -6.96 18.70 -16.38
N GLY A 214 -6.07 19.63 -16.74
CA GLY A 214 -6.06 21.01 -16.24
C GLY A 214 -7.26 21.86 -16.64
N LYS A 215 -8.02 21.45 -17.67
CA LYS A 215 -9.34 22.06 -18.00
C LYS A 215 -10.45 21.56 -17.07
N LEU A 216 -10.28 20.39 -16.45
CA LEU A 216 -11.28 19.76 -15.60
C LEU A 216 -11.05 20.03 -14.11
N ILE A 217 -9.81 20.13 -13.66
CA ILE A 217 -9.47 20.40 -12.26
C ILE A 217 -8.21 21.25 -12.19
N GLU A 218 -8.02 21.97 -11.08
CA GLU A 218 -6.77 22.67 -10.83
C GLU A 218 -5.66 21.66 -10.51
N LEU A 219 -4.55 21.82 -11.21
CA LEU A 219 -3.34 21.01 -11.02
C LEU A 219 -2.23 21.90 -10.48
N THR A 220 -1.51 21.39 -9.49
CA THR A 220 -0.26 21.96 -9.01
C THR A 220 0.80 21.94 -10.10
N ARG A 221 1.87 22.72 -9.93
CA ARG A 221 3.01 22.73 -10.87
C ARG A 221 3.64 21.34 -10.97
N ASP A 222 3.78 20.65 -9.84
CA ASP A 222 4.38 19.32 -9.75
C ASP A 222 3.51 18.26 -10.46
N GLU A 223 2.18 18.28 -10.27
CA GLU A 223 1.27 17.37 -10.97
C GLU A 223 1.32 17.59 -12.49
N LYS A 224 1.30 18.85 -12.95
CA LYS A 224 1.43 19.17 -14.38
C LYS A 224 2.77 18.67 -14.95
N SER A 225 3.86 18.91 -14.23
CA SER A 225 5.18 18.45 -14.63
C SER A 225 5.25 16.93 -14.68
N ALA A 226 4.75 16.25 -13.65
CA ALA A 226 4.77 14.78 -13.57
C ALA A 226 3.99 14.14 -14.73
N ILE A 227 2.79 14.62 -15.03
CA ILE A 227 1.97 14.09 -16.13
C ILE A 227 2.65 14.33 -17.49
N ARG A 228 3.21 15.53 -17.70
CA ARG A 228 3.95 15.83 -18.93
C ARG A 228 5.17 14.93 -19.10
N THR A 229 5.99 14.80 -18.05
CA THR A 229 7.19 13.97 -18.09
C THR A 229 6.83 12.50 -18.26
N ALA A 230 5.77 12.00 -17.62
CA ALA A 230 5.26 10.65 -17.81
C ALA A 230 4.87 10.41 -19.28
N LYS A 231 4.18 11.35 -19.91
CA LYS A 231 3.82 11.27 -21.34
C LYS A 231 5.04 11.23 -22.25
N VAL A 232 6.05 12.07 -22.00
CA VAL A 232 7.32 12.08 -22.77
C VAL A 232 8.06 10.76 -22.60
N GLY A 233 8.14 10.24 -21.37
CA GLY A 233 8.72 8.95 -21.05
C GLY A 233 7.85 7.76 -21.46
N ARG A 234 6.68 7.94 -22.08
CA ARG A 234 5.74 6.85 -22.40
C ARG A 234 5.41 5.97 -21.18
N LEU A 235 5.33 6.56 -19.99
CA LEU A 235 4.80 5.87 -18.83
C LEU A 235 3.26 5.84 -18.92
N PRO A 236 2.62 4.68 -18.67
CA PRO A 236 1.17 4.56 -18.76
C PRO A 236 0.46 5.56 -17.83
N PHE A 237 -0.44 6.35 -18.42
CA PHE A 237 -1.24 7.32 -17.67
C PHE A 237 -2.62 7.46 -18.30
N GLY A 238 -3.65 7.37 -17.47
CA GLY A 238 -5.02 7.55 -17.93
C GLY A 238 -6.00 7.58 -16.78
N ILE A 239 -6.95 8.51 -16.83
CA ILE A 239 -8.00 8.70 -15.83
C ILE A 239 -9.35 8.80 -16.54
N THR A 240 -10.36 8.04 -16.09
CA THR A 240 -11.70 8.15 -16.68
C THR A 240 -12.35 9.48 -16.27
N PRO A 241 -13.24 10.06 -17.11
CA PRO A 241 -14.01 11.24 -16.71
C PRO A 241 -14.78 11.03 -15.41
N HIS A 242 -15.36 9.84 -15.22
CA HIS A 242 -16.00 9.44 -13.96
C HIS A 242 -15.06 9.62 -12.76
N TYR A 243 -13.84 9.11 -12.82
CA TYR A 243 -12.94 9.19 -11.67
C TYR A 243 -12.46 10.62 -11.41
N VAL A 244 -12.30 11.46 -12.44
CA VAL A 244 -12.04 12.91 -12.26
C VAL A 244 -13.19 13.58 -11.51
N SER A 245 -14.45 13.14 -11.69
CA SER A 245 -15.59 13.69 -10.94
C SER A 245 -15.55 13.44 -9.43
N LEU A 246 -14.73 12.49 -8.99
CA LEU A 246 -14.49 12.21 -7.57
C LEU A 246 -13.49 13.17 -6.94
N MET A 247 -12.79 13.99 -7.75
CA MET A 247 -11.76 14.92 -7.29
C MET A 247 -12.31 16.33 -7.03
N ASP A 248 -11.65 17.05 -6.14
CA ASP A 248 -11.95 18.45 -5.88
C ASP A 248 -11.45 19.34 -7.03
N GLN A 249 -12.22 20.39 -7.35
CA GLN A 249 -11.84 21.34 -8.39
C GLN A 249 -10.62 22.18 -7.98
N SER A 250 -10.64 22.77 -6.78
CA SER A 250 -9.72 23.83 -6.34
C SER A 250 -8.43 23.33 -5.68
N GLY A 251 -7.79 22.32 -6.27
CA GLY A 251 -6.53 21.75 -5.77
C GLY A 251 -6.68 20.81 -4.57
N MET A 252 -5.53 20.33 -4.06
CA MET A 252 -5.44 19.22 -3.09
C MET A 252 -5.97 19.55 -1.69
N SER A 253 -7.24 19.28 -1.44
CA SER A 253 -7.76 19.19 -0.08
C SER A 253 -7.22 17.95 0.63
N ARG A 254 -7.27 17.92 1.97
CA ARG A 254 -6.84 16.76 2.76
C ARG A 254 -7.59 15.48 2.38
N THR A 255 -8.84 15.60 1.96
CA THR A 255 -9.72 14.48 1.60
C THR A 255 -9.51 14.06 0.14
N ASP A 256 -9.25 15.02 -0.75
CA ASP A 256 -9.01 14.80 -2.18
C ASP A 256 -7.67 14.11 -2.48
N HIS A 257 -6.65 14.38 -1.67
CA HIS A 257 -5.32 13.78 -1.83
C HIS A 257 -5.36 12.26 -1.98
N ALA A 258 -6.23 11.58 -1.23
CA ALA A 258 -6.36 10.12 -1.29
C ALA A 258 -6.88 9.62 -2.64
N ILE A 259 -7.71 10.38 -3.35
CA ILE A 259 -8.21 10.03 -4.69
C ILE A 259 -7.15 10.34 -5.74
N ARG A 260 -6.56 11.56 -5.68
CA ARG A 260 -5.52 12.00 -6.62
C ARG A 260 -4.29 11.11 -6.61
N ALA A 261 -3.76 10.78 -5.43
CA ALA A 261 -2.52 9.99 -5.29
C ALA A 261 -2.61 8.58 -5.89
N GLN A 262 -3.83 8.09 -6.17
CA GLN A 262 -4.01 6.79 -6.81
C GLN A 262 -3.79 6.82 -8.31
N VAL A 263 -3.84 7.98 -8.96
CA VAL A 263 -3.84 8.11 -10.43
C VAL A 263 -2.92 9.21 -10.95
N ILE A 264 -2.64 10.26 -10.17
CA ILE A 264 -1.67 11.29 -10.52
C ILE A 264 -0.32 10.91 -9.87
N PRO A 265 0.72 10.60 -10.66
CA PRO A 265 2.02 10.23 -10.11
C PRO A 265 2.69 11.44 -9.43
N PRO A 266 3.44 11.26 -8.33
CA PRO A 266 4.39 12.26 -7.90
C PRO A 266 5.54 12.36 -8.91
N LEU A 267 6.11 13.55 -9.09
CA LEU A 267 7.20 13.77 -10.04
C LEU A 267 8.40 12.84 -9.79
N SER A 268 8.77 12.63 -8.53
CA SER A 268 9.88 11.74 -8.16
C SER A 268 9.66 10.27 -8.55
N TYR A 269 8.41 9.82 -8.64
CA TYR A 269 8.10 8.48 -9.15
C TYR A 269 8.32 8.42 -10.65
N VAL A 270 7.86 9.43 -11.39
CA VAL A 270 8.04 9.51 -12.85
C VAL A 270 9.52 9.51 -13.21
N GLU A 271 10.31 10.35 -12.54
CA GLU A 271 11.77 10.44 -12.75
C GLU A 271 12.45 9.09 -12.51
N GLN A 272 12.15 8.42 -11.39
CA GLN A 272 12.69 7.10 -11.10
C GLN A 272 12.28 6.05 -12.14
N MET A 273 11.00 6.01 -12.51
CA MET A 273 10.51 5.05 -13.52
C MET A 273 11.20 5.26 -14.88
N MET A 274 11.48 6.51 -15.26
CA MET A 274 12.22 6.80 -16.49
C MET A 274 13.68 6.35 -16.43
N GLU A 275 14.34 6.46 -15.27
CA GLU A 275 15.70 5.91 -15.08
C GLU A 275 15.74 4.38 -15.25
N TYR A 276 14.64 3.69 -14.95
CA TYR A 276 14.53 2.23 -15.14
C TYR A 276 14.15 1.81 -16.56
N GLN A 277 13.67 2.71 -17.41
CA GLN A 277 13.28 2.36 -18.78
C GLN A 277 14.51 1.95 -19.62
N GLY A 278 14.52 0.69 -20.08
CA GLY A 278 15.58 0.13 -20.95
C GLY A 278 16.43 -0.98 -20.31
N ASP A 279 16.31 -1.22 -19.02
CA ASP A 279 17.07 -2.27 -18.32
C ASP A 279 16.21 -3.53 -18.13
N GLN A 280 16.31 -4.49 -19.06
CA GLN A 280 15.55 -5.75 -19.04
C GLN A 280 15.84 -6.61 -17.80
N ILE A 281 16.98 -6.40 -17.13
CA ILE A 281 17.41 -7.13 -15.92
C ILE A 281 16.69 -6.57 -14.67
N LYS A 282 16.09 -5.37 -14.76
CA LYS A 282 15.31 -4.72 -13.69
C LYS A 282 13.83 -4.61 -14.04
N GLN A 283 13.23 -5.66 -14.61
CA GLN A 283 11.77 -5.72 -14.68
C GLN A 283 11.21 -5.53 -13.27
N ALA A 284 10.32 -4.56 -13.08
CA ALA A 284 9.66 -4.31 -11.80
C ALA A 284 8.63 -5.42 -11.45
N ASP A 285 8.89 -6.64 -11.90
CA ASP A 285 8.20 -7.87 -11.57
C ASP A 285 8.65 -8.38 -10.20
N PHE A 286 8.37 -7.60 -9.16
CA PHE A 286 8.70 -7.94 -7.77
C PHE A 286 8.06 -9.26 -7.30
N MET A 287 7.08 -9.75 -8.04
CA MET A 287 6.35 -10.96 -7.72
C MET A 287 6.82 -12.17 -8.53
N LEU A 288 7.76 -11.99 -9.48
CA LEU A 288 8.23 -13.03 -10.39
C LEU A 288 7.06 -13.73 -11.11
N GLU A 289 6.10 -12.94 -11.63
CA GLU A 289 5.03 -13.42 -12.51
C GLU A 289 5.59 -14.14 -13.74
N ALA A 290 6.72 -13.67 -14.30
CA ALA A 290 7.38 -14.34 -15.43
C ALA A 290 7.85 -15.76 -15.08
N ASP A 291 8.55 -15.94 -13.95
CA ASP A 291 9.07 -17.25 -13.51
C ASP A 291 7.96 -18.20 -13.05
N THR A 292 6.76 -17.66 -12.80
CA THR A 292 5.58 -18.43 -12.38
C THR A 292 4.56 -18.57 -13.51
N SER A 293 4.99 -18.35 -14.76
CA SER A 293 4.17 -18.43 -15.97
C SER A 293 4.49 -19.66 -16.82
N PRO A 294 3.81 -20.81 -16.61
CA PRO A 294 4.10 -22.04 -17.34
C PRO A 294 3.72 -21.99 -18.83
N VAL A 295 2.77 -21.12 -19.19
CA VAL A 295 2.36 -20.80 -20.57
C VAL A 295 1.88 -19.35 -20.61
N ASP A 296 1.86 -18.74 -21.80
CA ASP A 296 1.34 -17.38 -21.99
C ASP A 296 -0.02 -17.18 -21.29
N LEU A 297 -0.21 -15.99 -20.72
CA LEU A 297 -1.41 -15.54 -20.00
C LEU A 297 -1.68 -16.25 -18.67
N ILE A 298 -0.94 -17.30 -18.31
CA ILE A 298 -1.16 -18.05 -17.07
C ILE A 298 -0.11 -17.69 -16.03
N THR A 299 -0.53 -17.44 -14.79
CA THR A 299 0.39 -17.41 -13.64
C THR A 299 -0.07 -18.42 -12.61
N ARG A 300 0.79 -19.38 -12.24
CA ARG A 300 0.48 -20.42 -11.26
C ARG A 300 1.51 -20.44 -10.13
N ARG A 301 1.09 -19.96 -8.96
CA ARG A 301 1.87 -19.98 -7.71
C ARG A 301 1.35 -20.95 -6.67
N TYR A 302 0.09 -21.35 -6.80
CA TYR A 302 -0.60 -22.16 -5.81
C TYR A 302 -0.99 -23.52 -6.41
N PRO A 303 -1.10 -24.57 -5.59
CA PRO A 303 -1.45 -25.90 -6.07
C PRO A 303 -2.80 -25.93 -6.82
N MET A 304 -3.81 -25.25 -6.25
CA MET A 304 -5.21 -25.32 -6.70
C MET A 304 -5.75 -24.04 -7.37
N VAL A 305 -4.98 -22.95 -7.39
CA VAL A 305 -5.41 -21.65 -7.92
C VAL A 305 -4.46 -21.22 -9.01
N THR A 306 -5.01 -20.77 -10.14
CA THR A 306 -4.24 -20.16 -11.22
C THR A 306 -4.85 -18.82 -11.62
N ILE A 307 -4.02 -17.94 -12.17
CA ILE A 307 -4.44 -16.69 -12.80
C ILE A 307 -4.51 -16.90 -14.31
N ILE A 308 -5.47 -16.25 -14.96
CA ILE A 308 -5.46 -16.01 -16.42
C ILE A 308 -5.56 -14.50 -16.69
N LYS A 309 -4.69 -13.98 -17.59
CA LYS A 309 -4.54 -12.55 -17.93
C LYS A 309 -4.89 -12.28 -19.40
N PRO A 310 -6.17 -12.35 -19.82
CA PRO A 310 -6.52 -12.16 -21.24
C PRO A 310 -6.48 -10.70 -21.69
N TYR A 311 -6.47 -9.73 -20.77
CA TYR A 311 -6.47 -8.30 -21.09
C TYR A 311 -5.41 -7.56 -20.29
N ASN A 312 -4.46 -6.91 -20.96
CA ASN A 312 -3.29 -6.29 -20.36
C ASN A 312 -3.35 -4.75 -20.32
N THR A 313 -4.51 -4.21 -19.97
CA THR A 313 -4.67 -2.79 -19.64
C THR A 313 -5.90 -2.57 -18.76
N CYS A 314 -6.02 -1.36 -18.21
CA CYS A 314 -7.14 -0.90 -17.41
C CYS A 314 -7.82 0.31 -18.07
N PRO A 315 -9.05 0.67 -17.66
CA PRO A 315 -9.70 1.92 -18.07
C PRO A 315 -9.07 3.15 -17.39
N GLN A 316 -8.25 2.91 -16.36
CA GLN A 316 -7.52 3.89 -15.58
C GLN A 316 -6.25 3.24 -15.02
N ILE A 317 -5.12 3.96 -15.09
CA ILE A 317 -3.85 3.46 -14.57
C ILE A 317 -3.69 3.86 -13.11
N CYS A 318 -3.49 2.85 -12.26
CA CYS A 318 -3.28 3.06 -10.84
C CYS A 318 -1.78 3.23 -10.58
N GLN A 319 -1.38 4.27 -9.83
CA GLN A 319 0.04 4.51 -9.53
C GLN A 319 0.68 3.39 -8.69
N TYR A 320 -0.14 2.63 -7.97
CA TYR A 320 0.28 1.48 -7.18
C TYR A 320 0.05 0.14 -7.92
N CYS A 321 -0.15 0.16 -9.24
CA CYS A 321 -0.34 -1.06 -10.01
C CYS A 321 0.93 -1.92 -10.00
N GLN A 322 0.84 -3.15 -9.50
CA GLN A 322 1.96 -4.11 -9.48
C GLN A 322 2.39 -4.57 -10.88
N ARG A 323 1.55 -4.35 -11.89
CA ARG A 323 1.79 -4.70 -13.30
C ARG A 323 2.02 -3.48 -14.18
N ASN A 324 2.32 -2.30 -13.60
CA ASN A 324 2.59 -1.11 -14.41
C ASN A 324 3.79 -1.29 -15.37
N TRP A 325 4.67 -2.26 -15.07
CA TRP A 325 5.79 -2.64 -15.93
C TRP A 325 5.39 -3.49 -17.16
N GLU A 326 4.22 -4.13 -17.13
CA GLU A 326 3.71 -4.99 -18.20
C GLU A 326 2.70 -4.24 -19.10
N ILE A 327 2.18 -3.09 -18.66
CA ILE A 327 1.18 -2.29 -19.38
C ILE A 327 1.89 -1.26 -20.27
N ASP A 328 1.58 -1.25 -21.57
CA ASP A 328 2.17 -0.30 -22.52
C ASP A 328 1.54 1.11 -22.40
N ASP A 329 0.21 1.19 -22.40
CA ASP A 329 -0.55 2.43 -22.23
C ASP A 329 -1.97 2.10 -21.76
N VAL A 330 -2.69 3.10 -21.26
CA VAL A 330 -4.12 2.97 -20.94
C VAL A 330 -4.91 2.61 -22.20
N MET A 331 -5.79 1.61 -22.13
CA MET A 331 -6.57 1.12 -23.28
C MET A 331 -5.72 0.86 -24.54
N ALA A 332 -4.53 0.26 -24.38
CA ALA A 332 -3.67 -0.10 -25.51
C ALA A 332 -4.38 -1.01 -26.53
N GLU A 333 -4.15 -0.76 -27.83
CA GLU A 333 -4.86 -1.39 -28.95
C GLU A 333 -4.73 -2.92 -28.98
N HIS A 334 -3.58 -3.44 -28.57
CA HIS A 334 -3.29 -4.89 -28.54
C HIS A 334 -3.34 -5.49 -27.15
N ALA A 335 -4.04 -4.83 -26.21
CA ALA A 335 -4.14 -5.31 -24.84
C ALA A 335 -4.95 -6.61 -24.70
N LEU A 336 -5.92 -6.88 -25.59
CA LEU A 336 -6.64 -8.14 -25.63
C LEU A 336 -5.80 -9.21 -26.32
N ALA A 337 -5.48 -10.28 -25.59
CA ALA A 337 -4.79 -11.42 -26.14
C ALA A 337 -5.63 -12.06 -27.27
N PRO A 338 -4.99 -12.49 -28.37
CA PRO A 338 -5.70 -13.18 -29.46
C PRO A 338 -6.43 -14.42 -28.96
N SER A 339 -7.61 -14.70 -29.54
CA SER A 339 -8.47 -15.85 -29.16
C SER A 339 -7.71 -17.19 -29.12
N TYR A 340 -6.74 -17.42 -30.01
CA TYR A 340 -5.96 -18.67 -30.00
C TYR A 340 -5.06 -18.80 -28.77
N ARG A 341 -4.48 -17.70 -28.26
CA ARG A 341 -3.66 -17.72 -27.03
C ARG A 341 -4.53 -17.95 -25.80
N ILE A 342 -5.69 -17.30 -25.75
CA ILE A 342 -6.68 -17.53 -24.68
C ILE A 342 -7.12 -18.99 -24.69
N GLY A 343 -7.47 -19.54 -25.86
CA GLY A 343 -7.85 -20.95 -26.01
C GLY A 343 -6.74 -21.91 -25.58
N TYR A 344 -5.47 -21.60 -25.91
CA TYR A 344 -4.33 -22.38 -25.44
C TYR A 344 -4.18 -22.36 -23.91
N ALA A 345 -4.32 -21.18 -23.28
CA ALA A 345 -4.28 -21.03 -21.83
C ALA A 345 -5.42 -21.79 -21.14
N VAL A 346 -6.66 -21.71 -21.66
CA VAL A 346 -7.81 -22.49 -21.17
C VAL A 346 -7.56 -23.99 -21.35
N GLY A 347 -7.01 -24.41 -22.50
CA GLY A 347 -6.65 -25.79 -22.77
C GLY A 347 -5.59 -26.32 -21.81
N TRP A 348 -4.63 -25.48 -21.43
CA TRP A 348 -3.67 -25.80 -20.38
C TRP A 348 -4.39 -26.02 -19.04
N ILE A 349 -5.29 -25.12 -18.60
CA ILE A 349 -6.06 -25.30 -17.36
C ILE A 349 -6.86 -26.61 -17.38
N ARG A 350 -7.46 -26.95 -18.53
CA ARG A 350 -8.21 -28.19 -18.73
C ARG A 350 -7.36 -29.46 -18.56
N LYS A 351 -6.06 -29.41 -18.84
CA LYS A 351 -5.13 -30.55 -18.65
C LYS A 351 -4.62 -30.67 -17.20
N HIS A 352 -4.98 -29.76 -16.30
CA HIS A 352 -4.45 -29.71 -14.93
C HIS A 352 -5.58 -29.83 -13.88
N PRO A 353 -6.03 -31.06 -13.55
CA PRO A 353 -7.19 -31.31 -12.68
C PRO A 353 -7.01 -30.89 -11.22
N ALA A 354 -5.77 -30.61 -10.80
CA ALA A 354 -5.46 -30.05 -9.49
C ALA A 354 -5.93 -28.60 -9.33
N ILE A 355 -6.08 -27.85 -10.43
CA ILE A 355 -6.60 -26.48 -10.42
C ILE A 355 -8.10 -26.55 -10.15
N LYS A 356 -8.58 -25.94 -9.07
CA LYS A 356 -10.01 -25.85 -8.74
C LYS A 356 -10.56 -24.46 -8.95
N GLU A 357 -9.67 -23.47 -9.03
CA GLU A 357 -10.06 -22.07 -9.09
C GLU A 357 -9.21 -21.29 -10.08
N VAL A 358 -9.88 -20.44 -10.85
CA VAL A 358 -9.25 -19.50 -11.76
C VAL A 358 -9.56 -18.07 -11.32
N LEU A 359 -8.52 -17.24 -11.23
CA LEU A 359 -8.65 -15.80 -11.10
C LEU A 359 -8.47 -15.14 -12.46
N LEU A 360 -9.57 -14.64 -13.02
CA LEU A 360 -9.60 -13.83 -14.24
C LEU A 360 -9.16 -12.40 -13.90
N THR A 361 -8.01 -11.99 -14.41
CA THR A 361 -7.38 -10.68 -14.15
C THR A 361 -6.51 -10.24 -15.35
N GLY A 362 -5.33 -9.65 -15.11
CA GLY A 362 -4.47 -8.97 -16.08
C GLY A 362 -4.32 -7.52 -15.65
N GLY A 363 -4.75 -6.61 -16.52
CA GLY A 363 -5.31 -5.33 -16.12
C GLY A 363 -6.72 -5.52 -15.55
N ASP A 364 -7.75 -5.01 -16.24
CA ASP A 364 -9.14 -5.16 -15.80
C ASP A 364 -10.02 -5.88 -16.84
N PRO A 365 -10.40 -7.16 -16.61
CA PRO A 365 -11.13 -7.97 -17.58
C PRO A 365 -12.56 -7.49 -17.81
N LEU A 366 -13.17 -6.74 -16.88
CA LEU A 366 -14.51 -6.19 -17.11
C LEU A 366 -14.50 -5.01 -18.08
N THR A 367 -13.33 -4.55 -18.53
CA THR A 367 -13.24 -3.51 -19.57
C THR A 367 -13.47 -4.06 -20.97
N LEU A 368 -13.35 -5.37 -21.15
CA LEU A 368 -13.70 -6.05 -22.40
C LEU A 368 -15.17 -5.79 -22.76
N ASN A 369 -15.48 -5.87 -24.06
CA ASN A 369 -16.87 -5.96 -24.49
C ASN A 369 -17.53 -7.21 -23.85
N THR A 370 -18.86 -7.20 -23.79
CA THR A 370 -19.58 -8.22 -23.02
C THR A 370 -19.45 -9.60 -23.67
N GLU A 371 -19.34 -9.65 -24.99
CA GLU A 371 -19.27 -10.86 -25.79
C GLU A 371 -17.93 -11.59 -25.60
N ASP A 372 -16.80 -10.88 -25.65
CA ASP A 372 -15.46 -11.42 -25.40
C ASP A 372 -15.33 -11.90 -23.94
N PHE A 373 -15.86 -11.11 -23.00
CA PHE A 373 -15.89 -11.50 -21.60
C PHE A 373 -16.71 -12.77 -21.36
N GLU A 374 -17.91 -12.85 -21.96
CA GLU A 374 -18.78 -14.03 -21.88
C GLU A 374 -18.12 -15.26 -22.48
N LYS A 375 -17.44 -15.14 -23.61
CA LYS A 375 -16.72 -16.24 -24.24
C LYS A 375 -15.68 -16.84 -23.29
N ILE A 376 -14.89 -16.01 -22.62
CA ILE A 376 -13.88 -16.46 -21.65
C ILE A 376 -14.53 -17.17 -20.47
N LEU A 377 -15.64 -16.62 -19.93
CA LEU A 377 -16.37 -17.27 -18.84
C LEU A 377 -16.97 -18.62 -19.26
N SER A 378 -17.56 -18.69 -20.46
CA SER A 378 -18.09 -19.92 -21.04
C SER A 378 -17.01 -21.00 -21.14
N ASP A 379 -15.87 -20.65 -21.75
CA ASP A 379 -14.74 -21.55 -21.94
C ASP A 379 -14.20 -22.09 -20.62
N LEU A 380 -14.04 -21.23 -19.61
CA LEU A 380 -13.61 -21.63 -18.26
C LEU A 380 -14.67 -22.48 -17.55
N SER A 381 -15.94 -22.07 -17.58
CA SER A 381 -17.04 -22.77 -16.90
C SER A 381 -17.31 -24.17 -17.46
N SER A 382 -16.90 -24.42 -18.71
CA SER A 382 -16.99 -25.74 -19.34
C SER A 382 -15.99 -26.77 -18.78
N ILE A 383 -15.01 -26.35 -17.97
CA ILE A 383 -13.99 -27.24 -17.41
C ILE A 383 -14.55 -27.97 -16.17
N PRO A 384 -14.72 -29.31 -16.20
CA PRO A 384 -15.46 -30.03 -15.16
C PRO A 384 -14.87 -29.94 -13.74
N HIS A 385 -13.55 -29.81 -13.63
CA HIS A 385 -12.86 -29.75 -12.34
C HIS A 385 -12.73 -28.34 -11.77
N LEU A 386 -13.16 -27.30 -12.47
CA LEU A 386 -13.19 -25.95 -11.93
C LEU A 386 -14.44 -25.72 -11.09
N GLU A 387 -14.21 -25.37 -9.83
CA GLU A 387 -15.26 -25.11 -8.84
C GLU A 387 -15.61 -23.62 -8.77
N ARG A 388 -14.62 -22.74 -9.02
CA ARG A 388 -14.79 -21.29 -8.88
C ARG A 388 -14.03 -20.52 -9.95
N ILE A 389 -14.70 -19.51 -10.51
CA ILE A 389 -14.08 -18.45 -11.32
C ILE A 389 -14.23 -17.16 -10.53
N ARG A 390 -13.11 -16.54 -10.15
CA ARG A 390 -13.09 -15.22 -9.51
C ARG A 390 -12.70 -14.18 -10.54
N ILE A 391 -13.33 -13.02 -10.47
CA ILE A 391 -13.01 -11.88 -11.34
C ILE A 391 -12.34 -10.81 -10.47
N CYS A 392 -11.10 -10.45 -10.80
CA CYS A 392 -10.44 -9.31 -10.19
C CYS A 392 -10.72 -8.07 -11.04
N THR A 393 -11.47 -7.10 -10.50
CA THR A 393 -11.85 -5.90 -11.23
C THR A 393 -11.83 -4.68 -10.33
N ARG A 394 -11.42 -3.55 -10.88
CA ARG A 394 -11.52 -2.23 -10.27
C ARG A 394 -12.56 -1.34 -10.96
N THR A 395 -13.15 -1.84 -12.05
CA THR A 395 -14.16 -1.17 -12.87
C THR A 395 -15.35 -0.67 -12.04
N LEU A 396 -15.73 -1.32 -10.94
CA LEU A 396 -16.77 -0.81 -10.02
C LEU A 396 -16.48 0.59 -9.49
N VAL A 397 -15.20 0.95 -9.35
CA VAL A 397 -14.75 2.24 -8.84
C VAL A 397 -14.33 3.17 -9.96
N THR A 398 -13.66 2.66 -11.00
CA THR A 398 -13.08 3.49 -12.06
C THR A 398 -14.02 3.73 -13.23
N LEU A 399 -14.99 2.86 -13.46
CA LEU A 399 -15.92 2.89 -14.58
C LEU A 399 -17.25 2.18 -14.20
N PRO A 400 -18.00 2.68 -13.19
CA PRO A 400 -19.22 2.02 -12.71
C PRO A 400 -20.30 1.87 -13.80
N GLN A 401 -20.25 2.70 -14.85
CA GLN A 401 -21.13 2.61 -16.02
C GLN A 401 -21.06 1.26 -16.75
N ARG A 402 -19.97 0.50 -16.59
CA ARG A 402 -19.78 -0.79 -17.27
C ARG A 402 -20.77 -1.87 -16.81
N PHE A 403 -21.37 -1.70 -15.63
CA PHE A 403 -22.34 -2.62 -15.02
C PHE A 403 -23.74 -2.43 -15.60
N THR A 404 -23.85 -2.65 -16.91
CA THR A 404 -25.11 -2.61 -17.65
C THR A 404 -25.95 -3.87 -17.37
N SER A 405 -27.25 -3.81 -17.66
CA SER A 405 -28.12 -4.99 -17.57
C SER A 405 -27.63 -6.16 -18.42
N GLN A 406 -26.92 -5.91 -19.53
CA GLN A 406 -26.32 -6.97 -20.35
C GLN A 406 -25.19 -7.68 -19.61
N LEU A 407 -24.25 -6.95 -19.00
CA LEU A 407 -23.16 -7.55 -18.24
C LEU A 407 -23.69 -8.31 -17.02
N LEU A 408 -24.65 -7.74 -16.31
CA LEU A 408 -25.24 -8.37 -15.14
C LEU A 408 -25.93 -9.70 -15.49
N ARG A 409 -26.60 -9.78 -16.65
CA ARG A 409 -27.16 -11.05 -17.15
C ARG A 409 -26.08 -12.09 -17.40
N VAL A 410 -24.98 -11.72 -18.06
CA VAL A 410 -23.85 -12.64 -18.29
C VAL A 410 -23.30 -13.15 -16.95
N LEU A 411 -23.01 -12.25 -16.01
CA LEU A 411 -22.51 -12.64 -14.68
C LEU A 411 -23.49 -13.57 -13.94
N HIS A 412 -24.79 -13.32 -14.06
CA HIS A 412 -25.83 -14.15 -13.46
C HIS A 412 -25.87 -15.56 -14.07
N THR A 413 -25.74 -15.70 -15.39
CA THR A 413 -25.73 -17.00 -16.09
C THR A 413 -24.68 -17.96 -15.54
N TYR A 414 -23.52 -17.45 -15.14
CA TYR A 414 -22.40 -18.27 -14.62
C TYR A 414 -22.33 -18.30 -13.09
N HIS A 415 -23.26 -17.65 -12.38
CA HIS A 415 -23.30 -17.66 -10.92
C HIS A 415 -24.13 -18.85 -10.42
N LYS A 416 -23.44 -19.85 -9.87
CA LYS A 416 -24.06 -20.94 -9.09
C LYS A 416 -23.77 -20.66 -7.59
N PRO A 417 -24.76 -20.23 -6.80
CA PRO A 417 -24.58 -19.81 -5.41
C PRO A 417 -24.15 -20.93 -4.47
#